data_AF-A0A9P8CAM5-F1
#
_entry.id   AF-A0A9P8CAM5-F1
#
_cell.length_a   1.000
_cell.length_b   1.000
_cell.length_c   1.000
_cell.angle_alpha   90.00
_cell.angle_beta   90.00
_cell.angle_gamma   90.00
#
_symmetry.space_group_name_H-M   'P 1'
#
loop_
_entity.id
_entity.type
_entity.pdbx_description
1 polymer ?
#
loop_
_entity_poly.entity_id
_entity_poly.type
_entity_poly.pdbx_seq_one_letter_code
_entity_poly.pdbx_strand_id
1 'polypeptide(L)'
;MAEGLLLIGFQLHCLHGRHRIQAAREAFPPRQRWWTVDLYLADTVERDLYSEGRWWVRLSKHETRCLKDLFRHTKLKAAFDDLLGIPGLWGGMRISTLNKMISMRCDEEVLAYLTHIKDVWSQLLGQNEQAMRMVDNTTVKALELKAPKYSKGDAQMLHGQLVSGEIFVAFSLQDREAIWSVLRNIPGLIPSFFTFFRDLYYLQACAGSMRHLVQPTPRQTMRLALDDVFFGGADGWDLGYRYLWVYAMQSHRDLPAPPNQNNKKKNLLAKAGTVRPDEVVLSDFAALADRLGFQSEQISALRQRSSDREIARAA
;
A
#
# COMPACT_ATOMS: atom_id res chain seq x y z
N MET A 1 11.82 -36.14 38.29
CA MET A 1 12.91 -35.57 39.11
C MET A 1 14.02 -35.24 38.13
N ALA A 2 14.08 -33.97 37.69
CA ALA A 2 15.03 -32.97 38.20
C ALA A 2 16.45 -33.37 37.75
N GLU A 3 17.21 -32.61 36.97
CA GLU A 3 17.41 -31.16 36.91
C GLU A 3 18.26 -30.82 35.67
N GLY A 4 18.34 -29.54 35.33
CA GLY A 4 18.71 -29.03 34.01
C GLY A 4 20.14 -29.29 33.52
N LEU A 5 20.24 -29.41 32.19
CA LEU A 5 21.48 -29.26 31.43
C LEU A 5 21.45 -27.92 30.69
N LEU A 6 21.65 -26.83 31.44
CA LEU A 6 22.23 -25.64 30.87
C LEU A 6 23.66 -26.01 30.43
N LEU A 7 23.92 -25.88 29.14
CA LEU A 7 25.26 -25.90 28.52
C LEU A 7 26.12 -24.79 29.13
N ILE A 8 26.66 -25.03 30.32
CA ILE A 8 27.72 -24.22 30.92
C ILE A 8 29.04 -24.80 30.42
N GLY A 9 29.76 -24.04 29.60
CA GLY A 9 31.18 -24.30 29.33
C GLY A 9 31.61 -24.49 27.88
N PHE A 10 30.72 -24.45 26.89
CA PHE A 10 31.18 -24.33 25.49
C PHE A 10 31.53 -22.88 25.17
N GLN A 11 32.75 -22.48 25.53
CA GLN A 11 33.42 -21.40 24.80
C GLN A 11 33.75 -21.94 23.40
N LEU A 12 32.99 -21.48 22.40
CA LEU A 12 33.38 -21.64 21.01
C LEU A 12 34.62 -20.76 20.82
N HIS A 13 35.80 -21.34 21.02
CA HIS A 13 37.04 -20.71 20.60
C HIS A 13 36.91 -20.49 19.10
N CYS A 14 36.73 -19.23 18.70
CA CYS A 14 36.87 -18.80 17.32
C CYS A 14 38.29 -19.15 16.88
N LEU A 15 38.48 -20.36 16.36
CA LEU A 15 39.69 -20.79 15.71
C LEU A 15 39.79 -19.96 14.43
N HIS A 16 40.48 -18.83 14.57
CA HIS A 16 41.08 -17.98 13.56
C HIS A 16 40.49 -18.15 12.15
N GLY A 17 39.84 -17.11 11.63
CA GLY A 17 39.29 -17.03 10.28
C GLY A 17 40.25 -17.32 9.11
N ARG A 18 41.49 -17.75 9.38
CA ARG A 18 42.50 -18.19 8.41
C ARG A 18 42.12 -19.48 7.68
N HIS A 19 41.43 -20.44 8.30
CA HIS A 19 41.05 -21.69 7.59
C HIS A 19 39.98 -21.46 6.51
N ARG A 20 39.04 -20.52 6.74
CA ARG A 20 38.02 -20.14 5.73
C ARG A 20 38.61 -19.30 4.60
N ILE A 21 39.57 -18.42 4.92
CA ILE A 21 40.35 -17.69 3.91
C ILE A 21 41.19 -18.66 3.07
N GLN A 22 41.74 -19.70 3.69
CA GLN A 22 42.55 -20.72 3.00
C GLN A 22 41.70 -21.58 2.06
N ALA A 23 40.56 -22.10 2.53
CA ALA A 23 39.61 -22.82 1.67
C ALA A 23 39.07 -21.93 0.53
N ALA A 24 38.80 -20.65 0.79
CA ALA A 24 38.38 -19.72 -0.26
C ALA A 24 39.50 -19.34 -1.25
N ARG A 25 40.76 -19.39 -0.81
CA ARG A 25 41.92 -19.22 -1.70
C ARG A 25 42.08 -20.39 -2.67
N GLU A 26 41.77 -21.59 -2.20
CA GLU A 26 41.87 -22.84 -2.96
C GLU A 26 40.68 -23.01 -3.93
N ALA A 27 39.48 -22.59 -3.54
CA ALA A 27 38.26 -22.80 -4.33
C ALA A 27 37.85 -21.62 -5.23
N PHE A 28 38.29 -20.38 -4.96
CA PHE A 28 37.78 -19.19 -5.67
C PHE A 28 38.88 -18.22 -6.17
N PRO A 29 38.68 -17.58 -7.34
CA PRO A 29 39.56 -16.53 -7.86
C PRO A 29 39.67 -15.33 -6.90
N PRO A 30 40.78 -14.56 -6.91
CA PRO A 30 41.05 -13.49 -5.95
C PRO A 30 39.93 -12.46 -5.74
N ARG A 31 39.10 -12.22 -6.76
CA ARG A 31 38.01 -11.23 -6.73
C ARG A 31 36.74 -11.68 -6.01
N GLN A 32 36.61 -12.97 -5.70
CA GLN A 32 35.38 -13.57 -5.12
C GLN A 32 35.56 -14.09 -3.69
N ARG A 33 36.64 -13.71 -3.00
CA ARG A 33 37.03 -14.25 -1.69
C ARG A 33 36.40 -13.55 -0.48
N TRP A 34 35.27 -12.87 -0.66
CA TRP A 34 34.56 -12.18 0.42
C TRP A 34 33.08 -12.49 0.35
N TRP A 35 32.53 -12.95 1.48
CA TRP A 35 31.11 -13.22 1.68
C TRP A 35 30.76 -12.80 3.11
N THR A 36 29.68 -12.05 3.26
CA THR A 36 29.04 -11.86 4.56
C THR A 36 27.93 -12.91 4.66
N VAL A 37 28.05 -13.84 5.60
CA VAL A 37 26.98 -14.79 5.92
C VAL A 37 26.29 -14.26 7.17
N ASP A 38 25.04 -13.85 7.04
CA ASP A 38 24.18 -13.49 8.17
C ASP A 38 23.40 -14.75 8.59
N LEU A 39 23.57 -15.18 9.84
CA LEU A 39 22.80 -16.26 10.45
C LEU A 39 21.71 -15.63 11.34
N TYR A 40 20.45 -15.85 10.99
CA TYR A 40 19.31 -15.36 11.75
C TYR A 40 18.90 -16.42 12.79
N LEU A 41 18.92 -16.07 14.07
CA LEU A 41 18.29 -16.88 15.11
C LEU A 41 16.83 -16.40 15.24
N ALA A 42 15.89 -17.34 15.17
CA ALA A 42 14.45 -17.04 15.11
C ALA A 42 13.87 -16.43 16.41
N ASP A 43 14.61 -16.49 17.53
CA ASP A 43 14.00 -16.37 18.87
C ASP A 43 14.52 -15.22 19.75
N THR A 44 15.23 -14.21 19.22
CA THR A 44 15.61 -13.04 20.03
C THR A 44 14.56 -11.93 19.95
N VAL A 45 13.83 -11.75 21.07
CA VAL A 45 12.87 -10.65 21.35
C VAL A 45 13.58 -9.29 21.53
N GLU A 46 14.92 -9.28 21.54
CA GLU A 46 15.68 -8.03 21.58
C GLU A 46 15.73 -7.36 20.21
N ARG A 47 15.40 -6.07 20.20
CA ARG A 47 15.52 -5.20 19.02
C ARG A 47 16.98 -5.26 18.54
N ASP A 48 17.22 -5.92 17.42
CA ASP A 48 18.53 -5.99 16.79
C ASP A 48 18.91 -4.61 16.22
N LEU A 49 19.40 -3.75 17.09
CA LEU A 49 19.83 -2.39 16.77
C LEU A 49 20.93 -2.38 15.71
N TYR A 50 21.73 -3.44 15.63
CA TYR A 50 22.79 -3.57 14.64
C TYR A 50 22.21 -3.81 13.25
N SER A 51 21.34 -4.80 13.07
CA SER A 51 20.67 -5.04 11.79
C SER A 51 19.76 -3.89 11.41
N GLU A 52 19.04 -3.30 12.37
CA GLU A 52 18.25 -2.10 12.13
C GLU A 52 19.15 -0.96 11.60
N GLY A 53 20.29 -0.71 12.25
CA GLY A 53 21.27 0.29 11.80
C GLY A 53 21.77 0.02 10.39
N ARG A 54 22.08 -1.25 10.06
CA ARG A 54 22.49 -1.65 8.69
C ARG A 54 21.39 -1.36 7.66
N TRP A 55 20.13 -1.64 7.98
CA TRP A 55 19.01 -1.35 7.09
C TRP A 55 18.80 0.15 6.91
N TRP A 56 18.89 0.96 7.96
CA TRP A 56 18.79 2.41 7.85
C TRP A 56 19.86 3.03 6.96
N VAL A 57 21.09 2.52 7.01
CA VAL A 57 22.21 3.04 6.17
C VAL A 57 21.98 2.75 4.68
N ARG A 58 21.23 1.70 4.33
CA ARG A 58 20.92 1.36 2.92
C ARG A 58 19.87 2.29 2.30
N LEU A 59 19.13 3.04 3.11
CA LEU A 59 18.08 3.93 2.65
C LEU A 59 18.64 5.28 2.24
N SER A 60 18.04 5.88 1.19
CA SER A 60 18.29 7.28 0.88
C SER A 60 17.80 8.19 2.02
N LYS A 61 18.28 9.44 2.03
CA LYS A 61 17.77 10.48 2.96
C LYS A 61 16.25 10.68 2.85
N HIS A 62 15.70 10.53 1.64
CA HIS A 62 14.27 10.65 1.38
C HIS A 62 13.49 9.47 1.95
N GLU A 63 13.94 8.25 1.69
CA GLU A 63 13.30 7.02 2.21
C GLU A 63 13.37 6.94 3.73
N THR A 64 14.50 7.35 4.32
CA THR A 64 14.66 7.47 5.77
C THR A 64 13.58 8.39 6.37
N ARG A 65 13.32 9.54 5.74
CA ARG A 65 12.26 10.46 6.19
C ARG A 65 10.88 9.82 6.03
N CYS A 66 10.61 9.21 4.89
CA CYS A 66 9.34 8.54 4.61
C CYS A 66 8.99 7.47 5.66
N LEU A 67 9.97 6.62 6.04
CA LEU A 67 9.75 5.63 7.11
C LEU A 67 9.55 6.27 8.48
N LYS A 68 10.33 7.30 8.83
CA LYS A 68 10.14 8.02 10.09
C LYS A 68 8.75 8.64 10.18
N ASP A 69 8.24 9.18 9.08
CA ASP A 69 6.89 9.74 9.00
C ASP A 69 5.83 8.64 9.13
N LEU A 70 6.01 7.48 8.49
CA LEU A 70 5.15 6.31 8.68
C LEU A 70 5.13 5.85 10.14
N PHE A 71 6.29 5.74 10.80
CA PHE A 71 6.37 5.25 12.17
C PHE A 71 5.75 6.20 13.20
N ARG A 72 5.64 7.49 12.88
CA ARG A 72 4.86 8.45 13.67
C ARG A 72 3.35 8.26 13.50
N HIS A 73 2.93 7.62 12.43
CA HIS A 73 1.53 7.38 12.10
C HIS A 73 1.07 6.03 12.63
N THR A 74 0.73 5.97 13.92
CA THR A 74 0.50 4.72 14.68
C THR A 74 -0.44 3.72 14.01
N LYS A 75 -1.60 4.17 13.50
CA LYS A 75 -2.57 3.29 12.82
C LYS A 75 -2.02 2.68 11.52
N LEU A 76 -1.36 3.51 10.70
CA LEU A 76 -0.77 3.04 9.44
C LEU A 76 0.39 2.09 9.72
N LYS A 77 1.26 2.43 10.68
CA LYS A 77 2.33 1.55 11.15
C LYS A 77 1.77 0.18 11.54
N ALA A 78 0.75 0.13 12.39
CA ALA A 78 0.14 -1.12 12.83
C ALA A 78 -0.39 -1.94 11.65
N ALA A 79 -1.06 -1.30 10.67
CA ALA A 79 -1.55 -2.00 9.48
C ALA A 79 -0.45 -2.57 8.58
N PHE A 80 0.71 -1.90 8.49
CA PHE A 80 1.89 -2.47 7.82
C PHE A 80 2.53 -3.60 8.63
N ASP A 81 2.63 -3.46 9.95
CA ASP A 81 3.18 -4.48 10.84
C ASP A 81 2.36 -5.78 10.78
N ASP A 82 1.05 -5.65 10.65
CA ASP A 82 0.10 -6.75 10.46
C ASP A 82 0.36 -7.61 9.20
N LEU A 83 1.13 -7.10 8.24
CA LEU A 83 1.54 -7.78 7.01
C LEU A 83 2.97 -8.33 7.06
N LEU A 84 3.71 -8.15 8.17
CA LEU A 84 5.06 -8.69 8.33
C LEU A 84 5.09 -10.23 8.31
N GLY A 85 3.97 -10.87 8.66
CA GLY A 85 3.81 -12.33 8.60
C GLY A 85 3.81 -12.93 7.20
N ILE A 86 3.80 -12.11 6.14
CA ILE A 86 3.79 -12.55 4.74
C ILE A 86 4.99 -11.90 4.01
N PRO A 87 6.21 -12.45 4.15
CA PRO A 87 7.43 -11.83 3.66
C PRO A 87 7.43 -11.62 2.13
N GLY A 88 6.78 -12.51 1.36
CA GLY A 88 6.67 -12.41 -0.09
C GLY A 88 6.05 -11.10 -0.60
N LEU A 89 5.17 -10.46 0.19
CA LEU A 89 4.54 -9.18 -0.16
C LEU A 89 5.54 -8.03 -0.25
N TRP A 90 6.58 -8.05 0.60
CA TRP A 90 7.48 -6.92 0.82
C TRP A 90 8.38 -6.59 -0.37
N GLY A 91 8.52 -7.49 -1.34
CA GLY A 91 9.19 -7.16 -2.61
C GLY A 91 8.43 -6.15 -3.48
N GLY A 92 7.16 -5.88 -3.18
CA GLY A 92 6.37 -4.81 -3.81
C GLY A 92 6.46 -3.44 -3.08
N MET A 93 7.20 -3.36 -1.97
CA MET A 93 7.25 -2.17 -1.12
C MET A 93 7.88 -0.97 -1.83
N ARG A 94 7.26 0.21 -1.69
CA ARG A 94 7.78 1.48 -2.25
C ARG A 94 7.89 2.55 -1.17
N ILE A 95 8.98 2.50 -0.40
CA ILE A 95 9.24 3.42 0.73
C ILE A 95 9.15 4.89 0.29
N SER A 96 9.68 5.21 -0.88
CA SER A 96 9.67 6.57 -1.44
C SER A 96 8.28 7.13 -1.75
N THR A 97 7.24 6.28 -1.79
CA THR A 97 5.84 6.63 -2.06
C THR A 97 5.03 6.84 -0.77
N LEU A 98 5.54 6.43 0.39
CA LEU A 98 4.84 6.60 1.68
C LEU A 98 4.56 8.07 2.00
N ASN A 99 5.44 9.00 1.59
CA ASN A 99 5.17 10.43 1.78
C ASN A 99 3.90 10.89 1.04
N LYS A 100 3.65 10.36 -0.16
CA LYS A 100 2.44 10.66 -0.94
C LYS A 100 1.22 10.10 -0.25
N MET A 101 1.28 8.83 0.15
CA MET A 101 0.23 8.13 0.90
C MET A 101 -0.19 8.94 2.14
N ILE A 102 0.78 9.36 2.97
CA ILE A 102 0.50 10.16 4.18
C ILE A 102 -0.04 11.56 3.82
N SER A 103 0.47 12.19 2.76
CA SER A 103 0.05 13.54 2.34
C SER A 103 -1.37 13.60 1.75
N MET A 104 -1.89 12.47 1.27
CA MET A 104 -3.24 12.38 0.70
C MET A 104 -4.32 12.60 1.76
N ARG A 105 -4.06 12.19 3.02
CA ARG A 105 -5.00 12.22 4.15
C ARG A 105 -6.21 11.30 3.95
N CYS A 106 -6.01 10.18 3.26
CA CYS A 106 -7.05 9.16 3.00
C CYS A 106 -6.72 7.91 3.83
N ASP A 107 -6.57 8.10 5.14
CA ASP A 107 -6.06 7.05 6.02
C ASP A 107 -7.02 5.87 6.07
N GLU A 108 -8.32 6.12 6.08
CA GLU A 108 -9.36 5.11 6.11
C GLU A 108 -9.32 4.22 4.87
N GLU A 109 -9.17 4.79 3.67
CA GLU A 109 -9.05 4.04 2.41
C GLU A 109 -7.76 3.23 2.38
N VAL A 110 -6.66 3.82 2.84
CA VAL A 110 -5.36 3.15 2.91
C VAL A 110 -5.41 1.96 3.88
N LEU A 111 -5.97 2.16 5.07
CA LEU A 111 -6.14 1.11 6.07
C LEU A 111 -7.06 -0.01 5.55
N ALA A 112 -8.16 0.35 4.89
CA ALA A 112 -9.06 -0.62 4.28
C ALA A 112 -8.36 -1.46 3.20
N TYR A 113 -7.51 -0.85 2.37
CA TYR A 113 -6.72 -1.59 1.37
C TYR A 113 -5.72 -2.54 2.02
N LEU A 114 -4.94 -2.07 3.01
CA LEU A 114 -3.97 -2.92 3.71
C LEU A 114 -4.65 -4.11 4.41
N THR A 115 -5.81 -3.87 5.01
CA THR A 115 -6.65 -4.93 5.59
C THR A 115 -7.12 -5.90 4.52
N HIS A 116 -7.58 -5.40 3.36
CA HIS A 116 -7.97 -6.25 2.23
C HIS A 116 -6.82 -7.13 1.72
N ILE A 117 -5.58 -6.62 1.66
CA ILE A 117 -4.41 -7.45 1.35
C ILE A 117 -4.33 -8.60 2.35
N LYS A 118 -4.32 -8.29 3.65
CA LYS A 118 -4.22 -9.30 4.72
C LYS A 118 -5.32 -10.34 4.58
N ASP A 119 -6.57 -9.90 4.48
CA ASP A 119 -7.74 -10.79 4.39
C ASP A 119 -7.65 -11.76 3.21
N VAL A 120 -7.26 -11.27 2.02
CA VAL A 120 -7.15 -12.13 0.83
C VAL A 120 -6.05 -13.19 1.01
N TRP A 121 -4.87 -12.80 1.53
CA TRP A 121 -3.77 -13.74 1.72
C TRP A 121 -4.03 -14.71 2.87
N SER A 122 -4.66 -14.25 3.95
CA SER A 122 -5.07 -15.11 5.06
C SER A 122 -6.17 -16.08 4.63
N GLN A 123 -7.14 -15.65 3.81
CA GLN A 123 -8.14 -16.53 3.23
C GLN A 123 -7.49 -17.59 2.33
N LEU A 124 -6.60 -17.17 1.43
CA LEU A 124 -5.89 -18.06 0.49
C LEU A 124 -5.12 -19.18 1.18
N LEU A 125 -4.58 -18.90 2.36
CA LEU A 125 -3.72 -19.81 3.12
C LEU A 125 -4.40 -20.36 4.37
N GLY A 126 -5.74 -20.36 4.39
CA GLY A 126 -6.53 -21.01 5.44
C GLY A 126 -6.29 -20.47 6.85
N GLN A 127 -6.01 -19.17 6.98
CA GLN A 127 -5.66 -18.50 8.25
C GLN A 127 -4.42 -19.08 8.94
N ASN A 128 -3.58 -19.82 8.20
CA ASN A 128 -2.39 -20.45 8.75
C ASN A 128 -1.19 -19.50 8.66
N GLU A 129 -0.73 -18.99 9.81
CA GLU A 129 0.40 -18.08 9.85
C GLU A 129 1.73 -18.70 9.41
N GLN A 130 1.93 -20.00 9.60
CA GLN A 130 3.15 -20.67 9.11
C GLN A 130 3.12 -20.74 7.58
N ALA A 131 1.97 -21.08 6.99
CA ALA A 131 1.78 -21.04 5.55
C ALA A 131 2.03 -19.63 4.98
N MET A 132 1.50 -18.59 5.63
CA MET A 132 1.76 -17.20 5.25
C MET A 132 3.25 -16.84 5.22
N ARG A 133 4.02 -17.31 6.21
CA ARG A 133 5.48 -17.08 6.28
C ARG A 133 6.26 -17.80 5.17
N MET A 134 5.74 -18.89 4.62
CA MET A 134 6.37 -19.66 3.55
C MET A 134 6.18 -19.06 2.16
N VAL A 135 5.32 -18.04 2.00
CA VAL A 135 5.07 -17.40 0.71
C VAL A 135 6.28 -16.56 0.29
N ASP A 136 6.92 -16.95 -0.81
CA ASP A 136 8.03 -16.22 -1.41
C ASP A 136 7.56 -15.07 -2.34
N ASN A 137 8.50 -14.19 -2.70
CA ASN A 137 8.20 -13.04 -3.57
C ASN A 137 7.86 -13.43 -5.01
N THR A 138 8.41 -14.52 -5.53
CA THR A 138 8.14 -14.99 -6.90
C THR A 138 6.68 -15.41 -7.04
N THR A 139 6.18 -16.12 -6.04
CA THR A 139 4.77 -16.50 -5.91
C THR A 139 3.87 -15.27 -5.87
N VAL A 140 4.16 -14.29 -5.01
CA VAL A 140 3.37 -13.03 -4.96
C VAL A 140 3.36 -12.32 -6.32
N LYS A 141 4.52 -12.21 -6.99
CA LYS A 141 4.63 -11.57 -8.30
C LYS A 141 3.86 -12.28 -9.41
N ALA A 142 3.77 -13.59 -9.35
CA ALA A 142 2.98 -14.35 -10.31
C ALA A 142 1.47 -14.13 -10.10
N LEU A 143 1.06 -14.02 -8.84
CA LEU A 143 -0.35 -13.87 -8.45
C LEU A 143 -0.86 -12.43 -8.59
N GLU A 144 -0.06 -11.42 -8.30
CA GLU A 144 -0.51 -10.03 -8.31
C GLU A 144 -1.08 -9.61 -9.67
N LEU A 145 -2.18 -8.86 -9.66
CA LEU A 145 -2.98 -8.48 -10.84
C LEU A 145 -3.69 -9.60 -11.59
N LYS A 146 -3.70 -10.82 -11.06
CA LYS A 146 -4.48 -11.90 -11.65
C LYS A 146 -5.88 -11.93 -11.05
N ALA A 147 -6.88 -12.23 -11.89
CA ALA A 147 -8.26 -12.38 -11.45
C ALA A 147 -8.81 -13.75 -11.86
N PRO A 148 -8.31 -14.86 -11.26
CA PRO A 148 -8.59 -16.22 -11.71
C PRO A 148 -10.08 -16.60 -11.68
N LYS A 149 -10.88 -15.98 -10.80
CA LYS A 149 -12.34 -16.18 -10.80
C LYS A 149 -13.02 -15.70 -12.08
N TYR A 150 -12.53 -14.60 -12.66
CA TYR A 150 -13.18 -13.90 -13.78
C TYR A 150 -12.45 -14.12 -15.11
N SER A 151 -11.15 -14.40 -15.09
CA SER A 151 -10.31 -14.59 -16.27
C SER A 151 -9.90 -16.05 -16.41
N LYS A 152 -10.41 -16.72 -17.44
CA LYS A 152 -10.00 -18.10 -17.79
C LYS A 152 -8.50 -18.18 -18.09
N GLY A 153 -7.94 -17.15 -18.74
CA GLY A 153 -6.52 -17.10 -19.07
C GLY A 153 -5.64 -17.01 -17.82
N ASP A 154 -5.99 -16.15 -16.87
CA ASP A 154 -5.27 -16.06 -15.60
C ASP A 154 -5.39 -17.36 -14.81
N ALA A 155 -6.58 -17.97 -14.79
CA ALA A 155 -6.79 -19.24 -14.10
C ALA A 155 -5.93 -20.37 -14.70
N GLN A 156 -5.91 -20.52 -16.02
CA GLN A 156 -5.11 -21.53 -16.70
C GLN A 156 -3.61 -21.31 -16.49
N MET A 157 -3.14 -20.07 -16.61
CA MET A 157 -1.75 -19.70 -16.35
C MET A 157 -1.33 -20.08 -14.92
N LEU A 158 -2.07 -19.60 -13.91
CA LEU A 158 -1.75 -19.84 -12.51
C LEU A 158 -1.83 -21.32 -12.15
N HIS A 159 -2.84 -22.05 -12.65
CA HIS A 159 -2.94 -23.49 -12.42
C HIS A 159 -1.74 -24.24 -13.02
N GLY A 160 -1.31 -23.88 -14.24
CA GLY A 160 -0.13 -24.48 -14.86
C GLY A 160 1.13 -24.29 -14.01
N GLN A 161 1.38 -23.06 -13.55
CA GLN A 161 2.52 -22.72 -12.70
C GLN A 161 2.49 -23.41 -11.33
N LEU A 162 1.28 -23.62 -10.80
CA LEU A 162 1.07 -24.30 -9.53
C LEU A 162 1.36 -25.80 -9.64
N VAL A 163 0.88 -26.45 -10.71
CA VAL A 163 1.13 -27.87 -10.98
C VAL A 163 2.60 -28.12 -11.34
N SER A 164 3.25 -27.23 -12.09
CA SER A 164 4.69 -27.32 -12.38
C SER A 164 5.57 -27.01 -11.17
N GLY A 165 5.00 -26.44 -10.10
CA GLY A 165 5.72 -26.06 -8.89
C GLY A 165 6.60 -24.83 -9.01
N GLU A 166 6.32 -23.97 -9.99
CA GLU A 166 6.98 -22.67 -10.14
C GLU A 166 6.52 -21.65 -9.09
N ILE A 167 5.30 -21.80 -8.60
CA ILE A 167 4.72 -20.98 -7.53
C ILE A 167 4.35 -21.86 -6.33
N PHE A 168 4.34 -21.28 -5.14
CA PHE A 168 4.18 -21.99 -3.88
C PHE A 168 5.23 -23.11 -3.71
N VAL A 169 6.49 -22.80 -4.01
CA VAL A 169 7.59 -23.78 -4.06
C VAL A 169 7.76 -24.53 -2.73
N ALA A 170 7.59 -23.83 -1.61
CA ALA A 170 7.70 -24.39 -0.26
C ALA A 170 6.57 -25.34 0.16
N PHE A 171 5.51 -25.47 -0.66
CA PHE A 171 4.31 -26.24 -0.34
C PHE A 171 4.31 -27.60 -1.04
N SER A 172 3.68 -28.60 -0.42
CA SER A 172 3.48 -29.91 -1.05
C SER A 172 2.46 -29.83 -2.19
N LEU A 173 2.41 -30.84 -3.06
CA LEU A 173 1.42 -30.89 -4.13
C LEU A 173 -0.02 -30.84 -3.57
N GLN A 174 -0.29 -31.55 -2.48
CA GLN A 174 -1.60 -31.55 -1.83
C GLN A 174 -1.97 -30.17 -1.29
N ASP A 175 -1.02 -29.47 -0.65
CA ASP A 175 -1.27 -28.11 -0.17
C ASP A 175 -1.52 -27.14 -1.31
N ARG A 176 -0.78 -27.27 -2.42
CA ARG A 176 -0.97 -26.45 -3.62
C ARG A 176 -2.35 -26.67 -4.23
N GLU A 177 -2.85 -27.90 -4.29
CA GLU A 177 -4.22 -28.19 -4.75
C GLU A 177 -5.28 -27.57 -3.85
N ALA A 178 -5.08 -27.61 -2.52
CA ALA A 178 -5.95 -26.95 -1.56
C ALA A 178 -5.95 -25.42 -1.75
N ILE A 179 -4.76 -24.82 -1.87
CA ILE A 179 -4.59 -23.38 -2.18
C ILE A 179 -5.30 -23.02 -3.49
N TRP A 180 -5.16 -23.85 -4.53
CA TRP A 180 -5.82 -23.62 -5.82
C TRP A 180 -7.34 -23.59 -5.70
N SER A 181 -7.93 -24.49 -4.90
CA SER A 181 -9.38 -24.54 -4.69
C SER A 181 -9.95 -23.23 -4.13
N VAL A 182 -9.16 -22.51 -3.33
CA VAL A 182 -9.49 -21.18 -2.80
C VAL A 182 -9.16 -20.09 -3.82
N LEU A 183 -7.93 -20.11 -4.37
CA LEU A 183 -7.41 -19.09 -5.28
C LEU A 183 -8.35 -18.82 -6.46
N ARG A 184 -8.87 -19.88 -7.09
CA ARG A 184 -9.78 -19.78 -8.25
C ARG A 184 -11.12 -19.11 -7.94
N ASN A 185 -11.47 -18.96 -6.67
CA ASN A 185 -12.73 -18.39 -6.20
C ASN A 185 -12.60 -17.01 -5.57
N ILE A 186 -11.37 -16.48 -5.44
CA ILE A 186 -11.14 -15.14 -4.90
C ILE A 186 -11.73 -14.10 -5.85
N PRO A 187 -12.63 -13.22 -5.37
CA PRO A 187 -13.20 -12.17 -6.20
C PRO A 187 -12.18 -11.07 -6.46
N GLY A 188 -12.00 -10.73 -7.73
CA GLY A 188 -11.22 -9.57 -8.15
C GLY A 188 -9.76 -9.91 -8.40
N LEU A 189 -8.92 -8.87 -8.43
CA LEU A 189 -7.47 -9.00 -8.59
C LEU A 189 -6.85 -9.45 -7.27
N ILE A 190 -5.86 -10.34 -7.32
CA ILE A 190 -5.08 -10.67 -6.12
C ILE A 190 -4.25 -9.43 -5.72
N PRO A 191 -4.47 -8.89 -4.50
CA PRO A 191 -3.82 -7.67 -4.07
C PRO A 191 -2.43 -7.99 -3.49
N SER A 192 -1.50 -7.04 -3.66
CA SER A 192 -0.15 -7.05 -3.10
C SER A 192 0.31 -5.62 -2.79
N PHE A 193 1.45 -5.43 -2.13
CA PHE A 193 2.02 -4.09 -2.00
C PHE A 193 2.30 -3.42 -3.34
N PHE A 194 2.68 -4.18 -4.38
CA PHE A 194 2.88 -3.61 -5.70
C PHE A 194 1.58 -3.02 -6.26
N THR A 195 0.47 -3.76 -6.16
CA THR A 195 -0.86 -3.26 -6.59
C THR A 195 -1.26 -2.03 -5.78
N PHE A 196 -1.14 -2.10 -4.44
CA PHE A 196 -1.45 -1.01 -3.53
C PHE A 196 -0.70 0.27 -3.89
N PHE A 197 0.62 0.19 -4.05
CA PHE A 197 1.42 1.36 -4.37
C PHE A 197 1.15 1.91 -5.78
N ARG A 198 0.69 1.09 -6.73
CA ARG A 198 0.26 1.59 -8.04
C ARG A 198 -1.10 2.27 -7.94
N ASP A 199 -2.04 1.67 -7.24
CA ASP A 199 -3.40 2.18 -7.09
C ASP A 199 -3.44 3.45 -6.24
N LEU A 200 -2.47 3.63 -5.34
CA LEU A 200 -2.26 4.89 -4.63
C LEU A 200 -2.07 6.10 -5.56
N TYR A 201 -1.45 5.94 -6.73
CA TYR A 201 -1.31 7.05 -7.68
C TYR A 201 -2.68 7.46 -8.26
N TYR A 202 -3.55 6.49 -8.52
CA TYR A 202 -4.89 6.75 -8.99
C TYR A 202 -5.77 7.34 -7.88
N LEU A 203 -5.71 6.76 -6.67
CA LEU A 203 -6.39 7.27 -5.49
C LEU A 203 -5.96 8.71 -5.17
N GLN A 204 -4.67 9.04 -5.34
CA GLN A 204 -4.17 10.40 -5.15
C GLN A 204 -4.87 11.42 -6.06
N ALA A 205 -5.11 11.07 -7.32
CA ALA A 205 -5.82 11.93 -8.26
C ALA A 205 -7.26 12.17 -7.79
N CYS A 206 -7.97 11.09 -7.42
CA CYS A 206 -9.35 11.14 -6.94
C CYS A 206 -9.47 11.91 -5.62
N ALA A 207 -8.56 11.68 -4.67
CA ALA A 207 -8.46 12.45 -3.42
C ALA A 207 -8.18 13.94 -3.70
N GLY A 208 -7.45 14.22 -4.77
CA GLY A 208 -7.27 15.58 -5.28
C GLY A 208 -8.59 16.21 -5.70
N SER A 209 -9.42 15.48 -6.45
CA SER A 209 -10.76 15.94 -6.86
C SER A 209 -11.66 16.26 -5.67
N MET A 210 -11.65 15.42 -4.63
CA MET A 210 -12.41 15.63 -3.39
C MET A 210 -12.09 16.96 -2.70
N ARG A 211 -10.88 17.50 -2.89
CA ARG A 211 -10.48 18.79 -2.29
C ARG A 211 -11.26 19.98 -2.82
N HIS A 212 -12.00 19.82 -3.92
CA HIS A 212 -12.95 20.84 -4.36
C HIS A 212 -14.15 20.96 -3.43
N LEU A 213 -14.57 19.89 -2.75
CA LEU A 213 -15.72 19.92 -1.84
C LEU A 213 -15.32 20.37 -0.43
N VAL A 214 -14.20 19.86 0.08
CA VAL A 214 -13.69 20.15 1.42
C VAL A 214 -12.17 20.29 1.43
N GLN A 215 -11.63 21.04 2.39
CA GLN A 215 -10.19 21.18 2.59
C GLN A 215 -9.82 20.66 3.98
N PRO A 216 -9.34 19.41 4.10
CA PRO A 216 -8.98 18.84 5.40
C PRO A 216 -7.91 19.67 6.11
N THR A 217 -8.12 19.92 7.40
CA THR A 217 -7.07 20.54 8.23
C THR A 217 -5.87 19.60 8.38
N PRO A 218 -4.68 20.07 8.81
CA PRO A 218 -3.50 19.21 8.96
C PRO A 218 -3.66 18.04 9.94
N ARG A 219 -4.72 18.03 10.77
CA ARG A 219 -5.02 16.98 11.75
C ARG A 219 -6.19 16.08 11.35
N GLN A 220 -6.84 16.35 10.21
CA GLN A 220 -8.02 15.62 9.76
C GLN A 220 -7.73 14.79 8.51
N THR A 221 -8.46 13.68 8.39
CA THR A 221 -8.55 12.88 7.18
C THR A 221 -9.60 13.48 6.24
N MET A 222 -9.59 13.05 4.98
CA MET A 222 -10.62 13.40 4.00
C MET A 222 -12.01 12.98 4.49
N ARG A 223 -12.11 11.78 5.07
CA ARG A 223 -13.36 11.26 5.62
C ARG A 223 -13.90 12.15 6.74
N LEU A 224 -13.06 12.52 7.71
CA LEU A 224 -13.47 13.40 8.81
C LEU A 224 -13.84 14.81 8.33
N ALA A 225 -13.10 15.36 7.37
CA ALA A 225 -13.41 16.68 6.83
C ALA A 225 -14.74 16.69 6.06
N LEU A 226 -15.10 15.58 5.42
CA LEU A 226 -16.41 15.41 4.82
C LEU A 226 -17.48 15.22 5.91
N ASP A 227 -17.19 14.46 6.97
CA ASP A 227 -18.12 14.19 8.10
C ASP A 227 -18.58 15.50 8.76
N ASP A 228 -17.65 16.44 8.96
CA ASP A 228 -17.91 17.77 9.51
C ASP A 228 -18.92 18.59 8.68
N VAL A 229 -19.10 18.28 7.40
CA VAL A 229 -20.02 18.98 6.49
C VAL A 229 -21.25 18.13 6.17
N PHE A 230 -21.48 17.01 6.86
CA PHE A 230 -22.63 16.16 6.63
C PHE A 230 -23.80 16.49 7.54
N PHE A 231 -24.96 16.68 6.93
CA PHE A 231 -26.21 16.97 7.63
C PHE A 231 -27.35 16.01 7.23
N GLY A 232 -27.02 14.92 6.53
CA GLY A 232 -27.97 13.85 6.21
C GLY A 232 -28.24 12.91 7.39
N GLY A 233 -29.17 11.97 7.21
CA GLY A 233 -29.38 10.90 8.19
C GLY A 233 -28.17 9.95 8.26
N ALA A 234 -27.92 9.35 9.43
CA ALA A 234 -26.76 8.47 9.66
C ALA A 234 -26.65 7.34 8.63
N ASP A 235 -27.78 6.78 8.19
CA ASP A 235 -27.82 5.70 7.19
C ASP A 235 -27.40 6.14 5.78
N GLY A 236 -27.44 7.46 5.50
CA GLY A 236 -27.06 8.04 4.23
C GLY A 236 -25.55 8.31 4.09
N TRP A 237 -24.81 8.33 5.19
CA TRP A 237 -23.41 8.77 5.21
C TRP A 237 -22.50 7.89 4.37
N ASP A 238 -22.46 6.59 4.69
CA ASP A 238 -21.57 5.65 4.01
C ASP A 238 -21.87 5.53 2.52
N LEU A 239 -23.16 5.60 2.16
CA LEU A 239 -23.57 5.55 0.76
C LEU A 239 -23.15 6.83 0.03
N GLY A 240 -23.44 8.00 0.62
CA GLY A 240 -23.05 9.29 0.07
C GLY A 240 -21.53 9.40 -0.12
N TYR A 241 -20.77 8.99 0.89
CA TYR A 241 -19.31 8.95 0.86
C TYR A 241 -18.78 8.11 -0.31
N ARG A 242 -19.34 6.91 -0.51
CA ARG A 242 -18.98 6.03 -1.63
C ARG A 242 -19.35 6.64 -2.98
N TYR A 243 -20.52 7.27 -3.10
CA TYR A 243 -20.92 7.94 -4.35
C TYR A 243 -19.97 9.09 -4.73
N LEU A 244 -19.50 9.87 -3.76
CA LEU A 244 -18.49 10.89 -4.03
C LEU A 244 -17.19 10.29 -4.56
N TRP A 245 -16.73 9.16 -3.99
CA TRP A 245 -15.55 8.46 -4.48
C TRP A 245 -15.74 7.91 -5.90
N VAL A 246 -16.89 7.30 -6.17
CA VAL A 246 -17.22 6.78 -7.51
C VAL A 246 -17.24 7.91 -8.53
N TYR A 247 -17.85 9.05 -8.21
CA TYR A 247 -17.85 10.22 -9.08
C TYR A 247 -16.43 10.72 -9.33
N ALA A 248 -15.63 10.90 -8.27
CA ALA A 248 -14.24 11.33 -8.39
C ALA A 248 -13.41 10.37 -9.26
N MET A 249 -13.61 9.05 -9.12
CA MET A 249 -12.94 8.04 -9.93
C MET A 249 -13.32 8.13 -11.41
N GLN A 250 -14.61 8.27 -11.72
CA GLN A 250 -15.12 8.38 -13.09
C GLN A 250 -14.64 9.66 -13.78
N SER A 251 -14.59 10.77 -13.03
CA SER A 251 -14.34 12.10 -13.59
C SER A 251 -12.94 12.67 -13.29
N HIS A 252 -12.00 11.89 -12.72
CA HIS A 252 -10.69 12.39 -12.26
C HIS A 252 -9.86 13.13 -13.33
N ARG A 253 -10.07 12.85 -14.63
CA ARG A 253 -9.36 13.52 -15.74
C ARG A 253 -9.87 14.94 -15.95
N ASP A 254 -11.18 15.12 -15.84
CA ASP A 254 -11.87 16.40 -16.03
C ASP A 254 -12.00 17.17 -14.70
N LEU A 255 -11.70 16.51 -13.58
CA LEU A 255 -11.75 17.04 -12.22
C LEU A 255 -10.38 16.95 -11.51
N PRO A 256 -9.29 17.54 -12.05
CA PRO A 256 -8.00 17.55 -11.38
C PRO A 256 -8.05 18.32 -10.06
N ALA A 257 -7.08 18.05 -9.18
CA ALA A 257 -6.97 18.72 -7.88
C ALA A 257 -6.93 20.26 -8.01
N PRO A 258 -7.52 21.00 -7.06
CA PRO A 258 -7.45 22.46 -7.08
C PRO A 258 -5.99 22.93 -7.01
N PRO A 259 -5.64 24.05 -7.66
CA PRO A 259 -4.29 24.58 -7.61
C PRO A 259 -3.89 24.90 -6.16
N ASN A 260 -2.73 24.39 -5.73
CA ASN A 260 -2.19 24.65 -4.39
C ASN A 260 -2.02 26.16 -4.17
N GLN A 261 -2.82 26.76 -3.28
CA GLN A 261 -2.71 28.17 -2.91
C GLN A 261 -1.32 28.51 -2.32
N ASN A 262 -0.60 27.52 -1.77
CA ASN A 262 0.71 27.66 -1.14
C ASN A 262 1.91 27.76 -2.12
N ASN A 263 1.70 27.66 -3.44
CA ASN A 263 2.75 27.86 -4.45
C ASN A 263 2.79 29.28 -5.02
N LYS A 264 2.32 30.28 -4.29
CA LYS A 264 2.70 31.67 -4.57
C LYS A 264 4.17 31.84 -4.19
N LYS A 265 5.05 31.91 -5.20
CA LYS A 265 6.50 32.19 -5.15
C LYS A 265 7.42 31.01 -4.78
N LYS A 266 7.73 30.17 -5.76
CA LYS A 266 9.14 29.78 -6.02
C LYS A 266 9.35 29.76 -7.52
N ASN A 267 10.32 30.55 -7.99
CA ASN A 267 10.79 30.59 -9.37
C ASN A 267 11.02 29.16 -9.88
N LEU A 268 10.13 28.67 -10.72
CA LEU A 268 10.27 27.40 -11.40
C LEU A 268 9.94 27.63 -12.86
N LEU A 269 10.96 27.43 -13.69
CA LEU A 269 10.86 27.31 -15.15
C LEU A 269 9.64 26.43 -15.49
N ALA A 270 8.84 26.95 -16.43
CA ALA A 270 7.58 26.40 -16.96
C ALA A 270 7.18 25.01 -16.42
N LYS A 271 6.46 24.98 -15.29
CA LYS A 271 5.60 23.82 -15.00
C LYS A 271 4.42 23.86 -15.97
N ALA A 272 4.09 22.72 -16.59
CA ALA A 272 2.88 22.54 -17.37
C ALA A 272 1.70 23.18 -16.62
N GLY A 273 0.95 24.05 -17.29
CA GLY A 273 -0.17 24.78 -16.68
C GLY A 273 -1.06 23.79 -15.92
N THR A 274 -1.37 24.10 -14.67
CA THR A 274 -2.35 23.32 -13.90
C THR A 274 -3.63 23.25 -14.73
N VAL A 275 -3.94 22.06 -15.23
CA VAL A 275 -5.17 21.79 -15.99
C VAL A 275 -6.33 22.25 -15.13
N ARG A 276 -7.14 23.16 -15.65
CA ARG A 276 -8.32 23.64 -14.94
C ARG A 276 -9.38 22.54 -14.98
N PRO A 277 -10.14 22.35 -13.89
CA PRO A 277 -11.27 21.44 -13.93
C PRO A 277 -12.32 21.92 -14.92
N ASP A 278 -13.01 20.97 -15.53
CA ASP A 278 -14.23 21.25 -16.26
C ASP A 278 -15.27 21.81 -15.28
N GLU A 279 -15.77 23.01 -15.57
CA GLU A 279 -16.66 23.73 -14.67
C GLU A 279 -18.03 23.05 -14.53
N VAL A 280 -18.51 22.37 -15.58
CA VAL A 280 -19.78 21.63 -15.54
C VAL A 280 -19.61 20.42 -14.64
N VAL A 281 -18.56 19.62 -14.87
CA VAL A 281 -18.25 18.43 -14.05
C VAL A 281 -18.03 18.81 -12.58
N LEU A 282 -17.39 19.95 -12.32
CA LEU A 282 -17.16 20.47 -10.97
C LEU A 282 -18.47 20.94 -10.29
N SER A 283 -19.35 21.61 -11.04
CA SER A 283 -20.66 22.03 -10.54
C SER A 283 -21.55 20.82 -10.25
N ASP A 284 -21.57 19.83 -11.15
CA ASP A 284 -22.30 18.57 -10.99
C ASP A 284 -21.79 17.77 -9.77
N PHE A 285 -20.48 17.81 -9.52
CA PHE A 285 -19.90 17.17 -8.34
C PHE A 285 -20.39 17.82 -7.04
N ALA A 286 -20.44 19.15 -7.00
CA ALA A 286 -20.97 19.90 -5.87
C ALA A 286 -22.48 19.69 -5.69
N ALA A 287 -23.25 19.65 -6.79
CA ALA A 287 -24.67 19.35 -6.79
C ALA A 287 -24.96 17.92 -6.30
N LEU A 288 -24.12 16.94 -6.66
CA LEU A 288 -24.19 15.59 -6.13
C LEU A 288 -23.93 15.58 -4.62
N ALA A 289 -22.87 16.24 -4.15
CA ALA A 289 -22.55 16.32 -2.73
C ALA A 289 -23.70 16.91 -1.90
N ASP A 290 -24.26 18.02 -2.36
CA ASP A 290 -25.41 18.68 -1.71
C ASP A 290 -26.65 17.78 -1.64
N ARG A 291 -27.01 17.10 -2.75
CA ARG A 291 -28.12 16.13 -2.78
C ARG A 291 -27.91 14.95 -1.84
N LEU A 292 -26.66 14.55 -1.62
CA LEU A 292 -26.30 13.47 -0.72
C LEU A 292 -26.24 13.91 0.75
N GLY A 293 -26.46 15.20 1.05
CA GLY A 293 -26.47 15.74 2.42
C GLY A 293 -25.15 16.36 2.88
N PHE A 294 -24.18 16.54 2.00
CA PHE A 294 -22.93 17.24 2.29
C PHE A 294 -23.11 18.73 1.99
N GLN A 295 -23.10 19.57 3.01
CA GLN A 295 -23.44 20.98 2.90
C GLN A 295 -22.34 21.87 3.50
N SER A 296 -21.87 22.82 2.70
CA SER A 296 -20.96 23.88 3.13
C SER A 296 -21.13 25.10 2.24
N GLU A 297 -20.62 26.25 2.68
CA GLU A 297 -20.57 27.45 1.84
C GLU A 297 -19.79 27.20 0.54
N GLN A 298 -18.71 26.41 0.63
CA GLN A 298 -17.88 26.03 -0.52
C GLN A 298 -18.66 25.18 -1.53
N ILE A 299 -19.38 24.15 -1.08
CA ILE A 299 -20.21 23.29 -1.94
C ILE A 299 -21.32 24.13 -2.60
N SER A 300 -21.98 24.99 -1.81
CA SER A 300 -23.04 25.88 -2.30
C SER A 300 -22.54 26.84 -3.39
N ALA A 301 -21.36 27.44 -3.17
CA ALA A 301 -20.74 28.36 -4.13
C ALA A 301 -20.32 27.66 -5.43
N LEU A 302 -19.82 26.41 -5.35
CA LEU A 302 -19.45 25.64 -6.55
C LEU A 302 -20.68 25.25 -7.38
N ARG A 303 -21.78 24.90 -6.71
CA ARG A 303 -23.05 24.57 -7.37
C ARG A 303 -23.57 25.75 -8.21
N GLN A 304 -23.48 26.98 -7.71
CA GLN A 304 -24.03 28.18 -8.37
C GLN A 304 -23.25 28.64 -9.62
N ARG A 305 -21.97 28.26 -9.76
CA ARG A 305 -21.10 28.75 -10.85
C ARG A 305 -21.55 28.35 -12.25
N SER A 306 -22.22 27.20 -12.43
CA SER A 306 -22.73 26.78 -13.73
C SER A 306 -23.94 27.62 -14.15
N SER A 307 -24.84 27.90 -13.21
CA SER A 307 -26.04 28.71 -13.41
C SER A 307 -25.69 30.14 -13.82
N ASP A 308 -24.72 30.77 -13.15
CA ASP A 308 -24.25 32.12 -13.52
C ASP A 308 -23.67 32.18 -14.94
N ARG A 309 -23.00 31.10 -15.38
CA ARG A 309 -22.43 31.00 -16.72
C ARG A 309 -23.49 30.78 -17.79
N GLU A 310 -24.52 29.99 -17.51
CA GLU A 310 -25.65 29.80 -18.41
C GLU A 310 -26.43 31.11 -18.59
N ILE A 311 -26.63 31.86 -17.51
CA ILE A 311 -27.23 33.21 -17.55
C ILE A 311 -26.34 34.17 -18.36
N ALA A 312 -25.02 34.17 -18.13
CA ALA A 312 -24.08 35.02 -18.86
C ALA A 312 -23.92 34.67 -20.35
N ARG A 313 -24.24 33.43 -20.76
CA ARG A 313 -24.26 33.01 -22.17
C ARG A 313 -25.57 33.37 -22.89
N ALA A 314 -26.65 33.61 -22.14
CA ALA A 314 -27.98 33.93 -22.65
C ALA A 314 -28.28 35.44 -22.70
N ALA A 315 -27.36 36.29 -22.21
CA ALA A 315 -27.43 37.75 -22.21
C ALA A 315 -26.54 38.35 -23.32
#